data_AF-A0A7S3CHR3-F1
#
_entry.id   AF-A0A7S3CHR3-F1
#
_cell.length_a   1.000
_cell.length_b   1.000
_cell.length_c   1.000
_cell.angle_alpha   90.00
_cell.angle_beta   90.00
_cell.angle_gamma   90.00
#
_symmetry.space_group_name_H-M   'P 1'
#
loop_
_entity.id
_entity.type
_entity.pdbx_description
1 polymer ?
#
loop_
_entity_poly.entity_id
_entity_poly.type
_entity_poly.pdbx_seq_one_letter_code
_entity_poly.pdbx_strand_id
1 'polypeptide(L)'
;MCRKARMFAPLKIWRKWHRKVNINQRRHAVASALAASACVPLVMARGHRVENVPELPLVIDNLSKENTKTMLSTLQSLGVGDDLQKVRKSKKVRSGTGKYRNSRYVMRKGPLIIYGDESEGVKNAARNLPGVDTCNVHRLNILQLAPGGHLGRFLIFTKDAFKALTNVFGSYKGESTEKKGYKLNRPVMNCADIARIINSDQVQAKLREVRKSVRVHDKTKKNPLTNKAAMTKLNPFAKKRAEQLAKIEADRQKKRAAALKAKKTKDEKKSRAKRNQTYVALQDGLKASFKAAEDLIEEEDRQGNYVPGETEEEESDE
;
A
#
# COMPACT_ATOMS: atom_id res chain seq x y z
N MET A 1 3.77 45.66 5.69
CA MET A 1 4.74 45.32 4.61
C MET A 1 4.71 46.46 3.61
N CYS A 2 5.78 47.26 3.50
CA CYS A 2 5.80 48.46 2.65
C CYS A 2 6.53 48.19 1.34
N ARG A 3 6.07 48.77 0.23
CA ARG A 3 6.78 48.74 -1.06
C ARG A 3 8.16 49.41 -0.90
N LYS A 4 9.22 48.80 -1.45
CA LYS A 4 10.64 49.23 -1.29
C LYS A 4 11.20 49.15 0.15
N ALA A 5 10.52 48.48 1.08
CA ALA A 5 11.11 48.19 2.40
C ALA A 5 12.15 47.07 2.33
N ARG A 6 12.98 46.96 3.38
CA ARG A 6 13.93 45.86 3.55
C ARG A 6 13.20 44.50 3.65
N MET A 7 13.87 43.44 3.19
CA MET A 7 13.43 42.06 3.43
C MET A 7 13.38 41.76 4.94
N PHE A 8 12.50 40.83 5.34
CA PHE A 8 12.39 40.36 6.73
C PHE A 8 13.73 39.85 7.29
N ALA A 9 14.40 38.96 6.56
CA ALA A 9 15.71 38.42 6.90
C ALA A 9 16.68 38.68 5.72
N PRO A 10 17.40 39.82 5.71
CA PRO A 10 18.37 40.13 4.67
C PRO A 10 19.46 39.06 4.60
N LEU A 11 19.79 38.59 3.39
CA LEU A 11 20.82 37.59 3.19
C LEU A 11 22.18 38.12 3.66
N LYS A 12 22.86 37.36 4.51
CA LYS A 12 24.16 37.71 5.09
C LYS A 12 25.26 36.86 4.49
N ILE A 13 26.46 37.44 4.43
CA ILE A 13 27.65 36.77 3.87
C ILE A 13 28.07 35.55 4.70
N TRP A 14 27.85 35.56 6.02
CA TRP A 14 28.27 34.52 6.97
C TRP A 14 27.34 33.31 7.04
N ARG A 15 26.46 33.11 6.06
CA ARG A 15 25.70 31.86 5.94
C ARG A 15 26.68 30.68 5.82
N LYS A 16 26.40 29.55 6.47
CA LYS A 16 27.25 28.34 6.38
C LYS A 16 27.10 27.65 5.02
N TRP A 17 27.88 28.11 4.02
CA TRP A 17 27.84 27.63 2.64
C TRP A 17 28.52 26.26 2.47
N HIS A 18 29.71 26.09 3.06
CA HIS A 18 30.52 24.89 2.89
C HIS A 18 30.24 23.85 3.99
N ARG A 19 30.37 22.57 3.62
CA ARG A 19 30.21 21.44 4.53
C ARG A 19 31.47 20.59 4.52
N LYS A 20 32.06 20.38 5.70
CA LYS A 20 33.16 19.45 5.91
C LYS A 20 32.59 18.03 5.98
N VAL A 21 33.08 17.15 5.11
CA VAL A 21 32.73 15.72 5.10
C VAL A 21 33.95 14.91 5.47
N ASN A 22 33.74 13.88 6.29
CA ASN A 22 34.81 13.00 6.75
C ASN A 22 35.57 12.40 5.56
N ILE A 23 36.90 12.40 5.64
CA ILE A 23 37.77 11.92 4.56
C ILE A 23 37.45 10.46 4.23
N ASN A 24 37.26 9.62 5.25
CA ASN A 24 36.98 8.20 5.04
C ASN A 24 35.64 7.97 4.32
N GLN A 25 34.59 8.71 4.70
CA GLN A 25 33.28 8.66 4.03
C GLN A 25 33.39 9.09 2.56
N ARG A 26 34.17 10.14 2.26
CA ARG A 26 34.44 10.55 0.86
C ARG A 26 35.15 9.45 0.09
N ARG A 27 36.17 8.81 0.67
CA ARG A 27 36.91 7.71 0.05
C ARG A 27 36.00 6.51 -0.23
N HIS A 28 35.16 6.11 0.73
CA HIS A 28 34.17 5.05 0.53
C HIS A 28 33.14 5.40 -0.56
N ALA A 29 32.65 6.64 -0.61
CA ALA A 29 31.73 7.06 -1.65
C ALA A 29 32.36 6.94 -3.05
N VAL A 30 33.62 7.32 -3.20
CA VAL A 30 34.37 7.16 -4.47
C VAL A 30 34.53 5.67 -4.82
N ALA A 31 34.92 4.83 -3.85
CA ALA A 31 35.07 3.39 -4.07
C ALA A 31 33.73 2.73 -4.48
N SER A 32 32.62 3.07 -3.82
CA SER A 32 31.29 2.58 -4.17
C SER A 32 30.83 3.05 -5.56
N ALA A 33 31.16 4.29 -5.94
CA ALA A 33 30.84 4.81 -7.27
C ALA A 33 31.62 4.10 -8.39
N LEU A 34 32.90 3.78 -8.15
CA LEU A 34 33.70 2.95 -9.06
C LEU A 34 33.13 1.53 -9.16
N ALA A 35 32.79 0.90 -8.03
CA ALA A 35 32.17 -0.42 -8.04
C ALA A 35 30.84 -0.43 -8.83
N ALA A 36 30.01 0.60 -8.66
CA ALA A 36 28.77 0.73 -9.40
C ALA A 36 28.98 0.90 -10.92
N SER A 37 30.06 1.54 -11.34
CA SER A 37 30.38 1.72 -12.77
C SER A 37 30.80 0.45 -13.49
N ALA A 38 31.26 -0.56 -12.76
CA ALA A 38 31.61 -1.88 -13.31
C ALA A 38 30.35 -2.73 -13.61
N CYS A 39 29.19 -2.35 -13.08
CA CYS A 39 27.96 -3.12 -13.19
C CYS A 39 27.08 -2.60 -14.35
N VAL A 40 26.94 -3.38 -15.41
CA VAL A 40 26.16 -3.03 -16.62
C VAL A 40 24.72 -2.57 -16.29
N PRO A 41 23.93 -3.30 -15.46
CA PRO A 41 22.59 -2.85 -15.09
C PRO A 41 22.54 -1.45 -14.46
N LEU A 42 23.50 -1.09 -13.61
CA LEU A 42 23.54 0.23 -12.97
C LEU A 42 23.88 1.33 -13.98
N VAL A 43 24.79 1.05 -14.90
CA VAL A 43 25.19 1.99 -15.96
C VAL A 43 24.04 2.24 -16.95
N MET A 44 23.34 1.19 -17.34
CA MET A 44 22.14 1.28 -18.18
C MET A 44 20.98 1.98 -17.45
N ALA A 45 20.73 1.64 -16.17
CA ALA A 45 19.67 2.27 -15.37
C ALA A 45 19.89 3.78 -15.18
N ARG A 46 21.15 4.22 -15.09
CA ARG A 46 21.49 5.65 -15.10
C ARG A 46 21.16 6.33 -16.45
N GLY A 47 21.05 5.56 -17.53
CA GLY A 47 20.65 6.01 -18.85
C GLY A 47 21.80 6.18 -19.84
N HIS A 48 22.96 5.54 -19.61
CA HIS A 48 24.01 5.44 -20.62
C HIS A 48 23.65 4.43 -21.72
N ARG A 49 24.11 4.69 -22.95
CA ARG A 49 23.96 3.77 -24.09
C ARG A 49 25.24 2.93 -24.19
N VAL A 50 25.18 1.72 -23.64
CA VAL A 50 26.32 0.79 -23.57
C VAL A 50 25.98 -0.55 -24.20
N GLU A 51 24.91 -0.61 -25.01
CA GLU A 51 24.46 -1.85 -25.66
C GLU A 51 25.52 -2.44 -26.60
N ASN A 52 26.31 -1.58 -27.27
CA ASN A 52 27.35 -1.96 -28.23
C ASN A 52 28.78 -2.02 -27.61
N VAL A 53 28.91 -1.78 -26.31
CA VAL A 53 30.22 -1.77 -25.63
C VAL A 53 30.58 -3.21 -25.26
N PRO A 54 31.81 -3.69 -25.55
CA PRO A 54 32.16 -5.11 -25.39
C PRO A 54 32.17 -5.58 -23.93
N GLU A 55 32.66 -4.75 -23.01
CA GLU A 55 32.77 -5.10 -21.59
C GLU A 55 32.73 -3.86 -20.68
N LEU A 56 32.39 -4.07 -19.41
CA LEU A 56 32.56 -3.11 -18.33
C LEU A 56 33.31 -3.76 -17.15
N PRO A 57 34.30 -3.08 -16.54
CA PRO A 57 34.88 -1.79 -16.92
C PRO A 57 35.60 -1.81 -18.28
N LEU A 58 35.41 -0.80 -19.12
CA LEU A 58 36.11 -0.70 -20.40
C LEU A 58 37.54 -0.19 -20.19
N VAL A 59 38.54 -1.05 -20.42
CA VAL A 59 39.97 -0.71 -20.28
C VAL A 59 40.63 -0.69 -21.66
N ILE A 60 41.37 0.39 -21.95
CA ILE A 60 41.98 0.62 -23.26
C ILE A 60 43.49 0.85 -23.08
N ASP A 61 44.31 0.15 -23.86
CA ASP A 61 45.78 0.26 -23.81
C ASP A 61 46.23 1.63 -24.36
N ASN A 62 45.90 1.93 -25.62
CA ASN A 62 46.39 3.13 -26.32
C ASN A 62 45.28 4.16 -26.56
N LEU A 63 44.77 4.76 -25.47
CA LEU A 63 43.77 5.83 -25.54
C LEU A 63 44.37 7.23 -25.70
N SER A 64 45.66 7.41 -25.39
CA SER A 64 46.36 8.67 -25.60
C SER A 64 46.52 8.92 -27.11
N LYS A 65 45.70 9.84 -27.64
CA LYS A 65 45.72 10.28 -29.03
C LYS A 65 46.03 11.76 -29.07
N GLU A 66 46.67 12.23 -30.14
CA GLU A 66 47.08 13.64 -30.27
C GLU A 66 45.89 14.57 -30.51
N ASN A 67 44.88 14.10 -31.25
CA ASN A 67 43.82 14.95 -31.79
C ASN A 67 42.41 14.48 -31.37
N THR A 68 41.49 15.43 -31.27
CA THR A 68 40.08 15.18 -30.95
C THR A 68 39.38 14.26 -31.97
N LYS A 69 39.76 14.38 -33.26
CA LYS A 69 39.22 13.57 -34.36
C LYS A 69 39.56 12.09 -34.19
N THR A 70 40.82 11.77 -33.91
CA THR A 70 41.29 10.39 -33.72
C THR A 70 40.76 9.80 -32.42
N MET A 71 40.61 10.61 -31.37
CA MET A 71 39.93 10.22 -30.14
C MET A 71 38.47 9.83 -30.41
N LEU A 72 37.73 10.65 -31.17
CA LEU A 72 36.32 10.39 -31.50
C LEU A 72 36.17 9.10 -32.33
N SER A 73 37.00 8.90 -33.35
CA SER A 73 36.94 7.68 -34.18
C SER A 73 37.25 6.42 -33.35
N THR A 74 38.22 6.50 -32.44
CA THR A 74 38.55 5.40 -31.53
C THR A 74 37.36 5.06 -30.63
N LEU A 75 36.73 6.05 -29.99
CA LEU A 75 35.54 5.82 -29.15
C LEU A 75 34.37 5.23 -29.95
N GLN A 76 34.16 5.69 -31.19
CA GLN A 76 33.13 5.13 -32.06
C GLN A 76 33.40 3.66 -32.41
N SER A 77 34.64 3.30 -32.71
CA SER A 77 35.02 1.91 -32.99
C SER A 77 34.82 0.97 -31.80
N LEU A 78 34.86 1.50 -30.57
CA LEU A 78 34.67 0.75 -29.33
C LEU A 78 33.21 0.71 -28.86
N GLY A 79 32.26 1.12 -29.70
CA GLY A 79 30.82 1.08 -29.38
C GLY A 79 30.32 2.23 -28.50
N VAL A 80 31.15 3.24 -28.21
CA VAL A 80 30.77 4.41 -27.37
C VAL A 80 29.99 5.47 -28.17
N GLY A 81 29.85 5.26 -29.48
CA GLY A 81 29.24 6.22 -30.41
C GLY A 81 27.83 6.67 -30.00
N ASP A 82 26.97 5.74 -29.59
CA ASP A 82 25.58 6.02 -29.25
C ASP A 82 25.44 6.91 -28.01
N ASP A 83 26.29 6.71 -27.01
CA ASP A 83 26.30 7.54 -25.80
C ASP A 83 26.73 8.97 -26.13
N LEU A 84 27.75 9.13 -26.98
CA LEU A 84 28.23 10.43 -27.45
C LEU A 84 27.18 11.15 -28.30
N GLN A 85 26.52 10.45 -29.22
CA GLN A 85 25.45 11.02 -30.04
C GLN A 85 24.28 11.49 -29.17
N LYS A 86 23.84 10.68 -28.20
CA LYS A 86 22.78 11.04 -27.25
C LYS A 86 23.13 12.34 -26.50
N VAL A 87 24.37 12.46 -26.03
CA VAL A 87 24.83 13.66 -25.31
C VAL A 87 24.86 14.88 -26.23
N ARG A 88 25.37 14.73 -27.46
CA ARG A 88 25.39 15.82 -28.45
C ARG A 88 23.98 16.33 -28.78
N LYS A 89 23.03 15.42 -29.02
CA LYS A 89 21.61 15.75 -29.27
C LYS A 89 20.91 16.39 -28.05
N SER A 90 21.44 16.19 -26.85
CA SER A 90 20.83 16.70 -25.60
C SER A 90 21.12 18.16 -25.29
N LYS A 91 22.04 18.81 -26.01
CA LYS A 91 22.41 20.21 -25.76
C LYS A 91 21.24 21.12 -26.13
N LYS A 92 20.64 21.76 -25.12
CA LYS A 92 19.51 22.70 -25.27
C LYS A 92 19.75 23.98 -24.48
N VAL A 93 19.07 25.06 -24.85
CA VAL A 93 19.07 26.31 -24.08
C VAL A 93 18.32 26.07 -22.77
N ARG A 94 18.93 26.49 -21.65
CA ARG A 94 18.36 26.39 -20.31
C ARG A 94 17.13 27.28 -20.18
N SER A 95 16.05 26.75 -19.63
CA SER A 95 14.85 27.51 -19.29
C SER A 95 15.08 28.41 -18.05
N GLY A 96 14.41 29.56 -18.03
CA GLY A 96 14.42 30.48 -16.89
C GLY A 96 15.65 31.38 -16.77
N THR A 97 15.87 31.92 -15.57
CA THR A 97 16.83 33.01 -15.30
C THR A 97 18.29 32.61 -15.43
N GLY A 98 18.60 31.30 -15.39
CA GLY A 98 19.96 30.78 -15.56
C GLY A 98 20.58 31.14 -16.92
N LYS A 99 19.75 31.41 -17.94
CA LYS A 99 20.19 31.88 -19.26
C LYS A 99 21.00 33.18 -19.18
N TYR A 100 20.64 34.08 -18.26
CA TYR A 100 21.29 35.38 -18.06
C TYR A 100 22.49 35.30 -17.11
N ARG A 101 22.68 34.19 -16.40
CA ARG A 101 23.73 33.99 -15.38
C ARG A 101 24.85 33.06 -15.87
N ASN A 102 25.35 33.28 -17.08
CA ASN A 102 26.45 32.51 -17.70
C ASN A 102 26.26 30.98 -17.76
N SER A 103 25.01 30.50 -17.68
CA SER A 103 24.66 29.06 -17.68
C SER A 103 23.64 28.74 -18.78
N ARG A 104 23.86 29.29 -19.99
CA ARG A 104 22.90 29.28 -21.10
C ARG A 104 22.53 27.89 -21.61
N TYR A 105 23.45 26.93 -21.61
CA TYR A 105 23.20 25.60 -22.14
C TYR A 105 23.15 24.53 -21.04
N VAL A 106 22.32 23.51 -21.24
CA VAL A 106 22.29 22.28 -20.43
C VAL A 106 22.55 21.11 -21.36
N MET A 107 23.29 20.13 -20.87
CA MET A 107 23.59 18.90 -21.59
C MET A 107 23.66 17.73 -20.61
N ARG A 108 23.39 16.51 -21.10
CA ARG A 108 23.56 15.29 -20.32
C ARG A 108 25.05 14.98 -20.12
N LYS A 109 25.35 14.19 -19.09
CA LYS A 109 26.69 13.67 -18.83
C LYS A 109 26.93 12.41 -19.65
N GLY A 110 28.02 12.40 -20.41
CA GLY A 110 28.51 11.26 -21.19
C GLY A 110 29.55 10.45 -20.42
N PRO A 111 30.40 9.69 -21.14
CA PRO A 111 31.41 8.86 -20.51
C PRO A 111 32.43 9.72 -19.74
N LEU A 112 33.00 9.14 -18.70
CA LEU A 112 34.12 9.72 -17.96
C LEU A 112 35.37 8.89 -18.25
N ILE A 113 36.37 9.54 -18.84
CA ILE A 113 37.65 8.90 -19.16
C ILE A 113 38.60 9.10 -17.98
N ILE A 114 39.07 8.00 -17.41
CA ILE A 114 40.04 7.98 -16.32
C ILE A 114 41.40 7.61 -16.90
N TYR A 115 42.37 8.51 -16.72
CA TYR A 115 43.72 8.37 -17.22
C TYR A 115 44.75 8.35 -16.08
N GLY A 116 45.88 7.69 -16.29
CA GLY A 116 47.05 7.73 -15.42
C GLY A 116 48.10 8.69 -15.97
N ASP A 117 49.27 8.70 -15.34
CA ASP A 117 50.32 9.68 -15.65
C ASP A 117 51.01 9.41 -17.00
N GLU A 118 50.99 8.17 -17.50
CA GLU A 118 51.53 7.82 -18.83
C GLU A 118 50.63 8.33 -19.97
N SER A 119 49.35 8.62 -19.67
CA SER A 119 48.32 8.97 -20.65
C SER A 119 47.82 10.42 -20.53
N GLU A 120 48.66 11.37 -20.14
CA GLU A 120 48.23 12.76 -19.89
C GLU A 120 47.63 13.46 -21.14
N GLY A 121 48.06 13.06 -22.34
CA GLY A 121 47.53 13.56 -23.63
C GLY A 121 46.02 13.38 -23.80
N VAL A 122 45.41 12.39 -23.13
CA VAL A 122 43.96 12.12 -23.16
C VAL A 122 43.15 13.34 -22.75
N LYS A 123 43.63 14.12 -21.77
CA LYS A 123 42.93 15.32 -21.28
C LYS A 123 42.71 16.34 -22.40
N ASN A 124 43.73 16.58 -23.22
CA ASN A 124 43.67 17.57 -24.30
C ASN A 124 42.82 17.07 -25.46
N ALA A 125 42.98 15.79 -25.82
CA ALA A 125 42.22 15.17 -26.91
C ALA A 125 40.72 15.03 -26.63
N ALA A 126 40.33 14.81 -25.38
CA ALA A 126 38.92 14.62 -25.02
C ALA A 126 38.20 15.92 -24.61
N ARG A 127 38.91 17.01 -24.26
CA ARG A 127 38.35 18.25 -23.68
C ARG A 127 37.18 18.85 -24.49
N ASN A 128 37.26 18.79 -25.82
CA ASN A 128 36.26 19.41 -26.70
C ASN A 128 35.11 18.47 -27.07
N LEU A 129 35.15 17.20 -26.65
CA LEU A 129 34.06 16.27 -26.93
C LEU A 129 32.87 16.59 -26.01
N PRO A 130 31.65 16.76 -26.57
CA PRO A 130 30.50 17.19 -25.79
C PRO A 130 30.14 16.16 -24.71
N GLY A 131 30.31 16.56 -23.45
CA GLY A 131 29.85 15.86 -22.24
C GLY A 131 30.69 14.66 -21.87
N VAL A 132 31.81 14.46 -22.55
CA VAL A 132 32.91 13.64 -22.06
C VAL A 132 33.63 14.43 -20.98
N ASP A 133 33.80 13.83 -19.81
CA ASP A 133 34.65 14.40 -18.76
C ASP A 133 35.94 13.56 -18.70
N THR A 134 37.03 14.15 -18.20
CA THR A 134 38.28 13.44 -17.92
C THR A 134 38.66 13.58 -16.45
N CYS A 135 39.31 12.57 -15.88
CA CYS A 135 39.81 12.58 -14.51
C CYS A 135 41.11 11.78 -14.40
N ASN A 136 42.07 12.26 -13.62
CA ASN A 136 43.29 11.47 -13.34
C ASN A 136 43.01 10.53 -12.15
N VAL A 137 43.53 9.30 -12.23
CA VAL A 137 43.27 8.22 -11.27
C VAL A 137 43.67 8.55 -9.82
N HIS A 138 44.73 9.33 -9.62
CA HIS A 138 45.21 9.72 -8.29
C HIS A 138 44.29 10.74 -7.60
N ARG A 139 43.46 11.45 -8.38
CA ARG A 139 42.58 12.54 -7.91
C ARG A 139 41.11 12.36 -8.34
N LEU A 140 40.59 11.16 -8.17
CA LEU A 140 39.19 10.84 -8.49
C LEU A 140 38.20 11.67 -7.69
N ASN A 141 37.25 12.28 -8.41
CA ASN A 141 36.23 13.15 -7.84
C ASN A 141 34.86 12.47 -7.84
N ILE A 142 34.25 12.35 -6.66
CA ILE A 142 32.90 11.81 -6.51
C ILE A 142 31.85 12.57 -7.32
N LEU A 143 32.00 13.89 -7.50
CA LEU A 143 31.06 14.71 -8.27
C LEU A 143 31.10 14.37 -9.77
N GLN A 144 32.22 13.85 -10.26
CA GLN A 144 32.34 13.37 -11.64
C GLN A 144 31.90 11.92 -11.77
N LEU A 145 32.20 11.06 -10.78
CA LEU A 145 31.80 9.65 -10.80
C LEU A 145 30.29 9.45 -10.60
N ALA A 146 29.68 10.23 -9.71
CA ALA A 146 28.24 10.17 -9.40
C ALA A 146 27.58 11.55 -9.50
N PRO A 147 27.51 12.16 -10.70
CA PRO A 147 26.96 13.50 -10.85
C PRO A 147 25.46 13.49 -10.56
N GLY A 148 25.02 14.41 -9.70
CA GLY A 148 23.66 14.45 -9.16
C GLY A 148 23.38 13.40 -8.07
N GLY A 149 24.40 12.68 -7.58
CA GLY A 149 24.23 11.59 -6.62
C GLY A 149 23.79 10.26 -7.23
N HIS A 150 23.71 10.16 -8.57
CA HIS A 150 23.35 8.93 -9.26
C HIS A 150 24.58 8.04 -9.51
N LEU A 151 24.51 6.80 -9.03
CA LEU A 151 25.54 5.77 -9.22
C LEU A 151 25.52 5.19 -10.64
N GLY A 152 26.61 4.52 -11.04
CA GLY A 152 26.71 3.83 -12.33
C GLY A 152 26.96 4.76 -13.52
N ARG A 153 27.96 5.65 -13.44
CA ARG A 153 28.39 6.40 -14.63
C ARG A 153 29.22 5.50 -15.55
N PHE A 154 29.08 5.64 -16.86
CA PHE A 154 29.94 4.94 -17.81
C PHE A 154 31.38 5.48 -17.73
N LEU A 155 32.32 4.61 -17.30
CA LEU A 155 33.74 4.93 -17.17
C LEU A 155 34.55 4.21 -18.22
N ILE A 156 35.57 4.90 -18.74
CA ILE A 156 36.55 4.35 -19.67
C ILE A 156 37.92 4.53 -19.02
N PHE A 157 38.66 3.45 -18.84
CA PHE A 157 39.97 3.47 -18.21
C PHE A 157 41.07 3.34 -19.25
N THR A 158 42.17 4.05 -19.05
CA THR A 158 43.45 3.68 -19.65
C THR A 158 44.09 2.54 -18.85
N LYS A 159 44.95 1.74 -19.49
CA LYS A 159 45.59 0.58 -18.83
C LYS A 159 46.41 0.96 -17.61
N ASP A 160 47.20 2.03 -17.70
CA ASP A 160 47.98 2.60 -16.59
C ASP A 160 47.06 3.04 -15.43
N ALA A 161 45.97 3.74 -15.73
CA ALA A 161 44.97 4.12 -14.73
C ALA A 161 44.38 2.90 -14.02
N PHE A 162 44.02 1.86 -14.78
CA PHE A 162 43.41 0.68 -14.20
C PHE A 162 44.37 -0.06 -13.27
N LYS A 163 45.66 -0.15 -13.64
CA LYS A 163 46.71 -0.71 -12.77
C LYS A 163 46.92 0.14 -11.50
N ALA A 164 46.92 1.46 -11.63
CA ALA A 164 47.14 2.37 -10.50
C ALA A 164 46.01 2.33 -9.45
N LEU A 165 44.78 1.93 -9.80
CA LEU A 165 43.65 1.84 -8.86
C LEU A 165 43.96 0.98 -7.63
N THR A 166 44.67 -0.13 -7.80
CA THR A 166 45.06 -1.01 -6.69
C THR A 166 45.98 -0.30 -5.70
N ASN A 167 46.89 0.54 -6.17
CA ASN A 167 47.75 1.36 -5.31
C ASN A 167 46.92 2.45 -4.57
N VAL A 168 46.02 3.11 -5.31
CA VAL A 168 45.18 4.22 -4.84
C VAL A 168 44.13 3.81 -3.78
N PHE A 169 43.61 2.58 -3.82
CA PHE A 169 42.57 2.12 -2.88
C PHE A 169 42.96 0.90 -2.04
N GLY A 170 43.99 0.15 -2.43
CA GLY A 170 44.31 -1.14 -1.82
C GLY A 170 43.30 -2.22 -2.22
N SER A 171 43.29 -3.30 -1.44
CA SER A 171 42.33 -4.40 -1.56
C SER A 171 41.81 -4.80 -0.17
N TYR A 172 40.98 -5.84 -0.08
CA TYR A 172 40.62 -6.41 1.21
C TYR A 172 41.78 -7.13 1.91
N LYS A 173 42.83 -7.50 1.15
CA LYS A 173 44.01 -8.21 1.65
C LYS A 173 45.20 -7.29 1.93
N GLY A 174 45.35 -6.22 1.15
CA GLY A 174 46.49 -5.30 1.21
C GLY A 174 46.05 -3.85 1.40
N GLU A 175 46.85 -3.08 2.14
CA GLU A 175 46.57 -1.66 2.41
C GLU A 175 46.81 -0.78 1.17
N SER A 176 46.19 0.40 1.13
CA SER A 176 46.48 1.39 0.09
C SER A 176 47.83 2.05 0.33
N THR A 177 48.62 2.24 -0.74
CA THR A 177 49.90 2.96 -0.69
C THR A 177 49.68 4.47 -0.62
N GLU A 178 48.83 5.04 -1.47
CA GLU A 178 48.57 6.48 -1.51
C GLU A 178 47.70 6.97 -0.36
N LYS A 179 46.67 6.19 -0.01
CA LYS A 179 45.75 6.55 1.07
C LYS A 179 46.18 5.84 2.35
N LYS A 180 47.22 6.38 2.99
CA LYS A 180 47.74 5.84 4.27
C LYS A 180 46.60 5.55 5.26
N GLY A 181 46.57 4.33 5.79
CA GLY A 181 45.58 3.84 6.76
C GLY A 181 44.16 3.65 6.22
N TYR A 182 43.92 3.82 4.91
CA TYR A 182 42.63 3.55 4.30
C TYR A 182 42.45 2.05 4.02
N LYS A 183 41.25 1.54 4.32
CA LYS A 183 40.80 0.20 3.95
C LYS A 183 39.46 0.30 3.25
N LEU A 184 39.22 -0.59 2.29
CA LEU A 184 37.90 -0.69 1.64
C LEU A 184 36.82 -1.02 2.66
N ASN A 185 35.59 -0.58 2.39
CA ASN A 185 34.48 -0.83 3.30
C ASN A 185 34.18 -2.33 3.35
N ARG A 186 34.09 -2.91 4.55
CA ARG A 186 33.72 -4.32 4.69
C ARG A 186 32.23 -4.48 4.35
N PRO A 187 31.86 -5.41 3.46
CA PRO A 187 30.45 -5.62 3.16
C PRO A 187 29.75 -6.23 4.37
N VAL A 188 28.50 -5.83 4.61
CA VAL A 188 27.67 -6.36 5.70
C VAL A 188 27.33 -7.84 5.47
N MET A 189 27.19 -8.23 4.20
CA MET A 189 26.95 -9.61 3.76
C MET A 189 28.02 -10.00 2.74
N ASN A 190 28.59 -11.20 2.87
CA ASN A 190 29.56 -11.71 1.90
C ASN A 190 28.90 -12.04 0.55
N CYS A 191 27.68 -12.55 0.57
CA CYS A 191 26.87 -12.82 -0.63
C CYS A 191 25.61 -11.94 -0.60
N ALA A 192 25.41 -11.14 -1.64
CA ALA A 192 24.24 -10.27 -1.77
C ALA A 192 23.01 -10.99 -2.36
N ASP A 193 23.18 -12.21 -2.89
CA ASP A 193 22.10 -13.00 -3.46
C ASP A 193 21.33 -13.73 -2.35
N ILE A 194 20.32 -13.02 -1.82
CA ILE A 194 19.43 -13.54 -0.79
C ILE A 194 18.61 -14.72 -1.31
N ALA A 195 18.25 -14.73 -2.61
CA ALA A 195 17.49 -15.82 -3.19
C ALA A 195 18.29 -17.12 -3.16
N ARG A 196 19.60 -17.07 -3.47
CA ARG A 196 20.50 -18.22 -3.35
C ARG A 196 20.60 -18.72 -1.91
N ILE A 197 20.70 -17.82 -0.93
CA ILE A 197 20.79 -18.20 0.50
C ILE A 197 19.48 -18.86 0.94
N ILE A 198 18.33 -18.25 0.62
CA ILE A 198 17.00 -18.79 0.98
C ILE A 198 16.79 -20.17 0.35
N ASN A 199 17.16 -20.34 -0.92
CA ASN A 199 16.94 -21.58 -1.67
C ASN A 199 18.01 -22.64 -1.44
N SER A 200 18.98 -22.40 -0.55
CA SER A 200 19.99 -23.40 -0.20
C SER A 200 19.39 -24.55 0.61
N ASP A 201 19.92 -25.76 0.42
CA ASP A 201 19.42 -26.97 1.09
C ASP A 201 19.47 -26.85 2.60
N GLN A 202 20.50 -26.19 3.16
CA GLN A 202 20.65 -26.00 4.60
C GLN A 202 19.53 -25.14 5.20
N VAL A 203 19.03 -24.16 4.43
CA VAL A 203 17.90 -23.32 4.84
C VAL A 203 16.60 -24.06 4.59
N GLN A 204 16.39 -24.58 3.38
CA GLN A 204 15.14 -25.26 3.01
C GLN A 204 14.85 -26.49 3.88
N ALA A 205 15.86 -27.29 4.24
CA ALA A 205 15.69 -28.44 5.12
C ALA A 205 15.24 -28.08 6.55
N LYS A 206 15.48 -26.84 7.00
CA LYS A 206 15.07 -26.36 8.32
C LYS A 206 13.76 -25.56 8.28
N LEU A 207 13.33 -25.10 7.12
CA LEU A 207 12.10 -24.34 6.98
C LEU A 207 10.89 -25.25 7.19
N ARG A 208 9.88 -24.72 7.89
CA ARG A 208 8.58 -25.39 8.00
C ARG A 208 7.85 -25.26 6.66
N GLU A 209 6.99 -26.23 6.38
CA GLU A 209 6.10 -26.15 5.22
C GLU A 209 5.32 -24.84 5.20
N VAL A 210 5.11 -24.31 4.00
CA VAL A 210 4.36 -23.08 3.80
C VAL A 210 2.93 -23.28 4.29
N ARG A 211 2.56 -22.55 5.34
CA ARG A 211 1.18 -22.54 5.84
C ARG A 211 0.27 -21.94 4.78
N LYS A 212 -0.55 -22.78 4.15
CA LYS A 212 -1.62 -22.30 3.28
C LYS A 212 -2.74 -21.78 4.18
N SER A 213 -3.17 -20.54 3.96
CA SER A 213 -4.45 -20.10 4.51
C SER A 213 -5.54 -20.94 3.85
N VAL A 214 -5.99 -21.98 4.55
CA VAL A 214 -7.28 -22.58 4.22
C VAL A 214 -8.28 -21.44 4.30
N ARG A 215 -9.13 -21.27 3.28
CA ARG A 215 -10.17 -20.23 3.25
C ARG A 215 -10.92 -20.23 4.58
N VAL A 216 -10.56 -19.29 5.46
CA VAL A 216 -11.00 -19.31 6.88
C VAL A 216 -12.49 -19.01 6.98
N HIS A 217 -13.00 -18.20 6.06
CA HIS A 217 -14.40 -17.82 5.98
C HIS A 217 -14.88 -17.77 4.53
N ASP A 218 -16.17 -18.02 4.35
CA ASP A 218 -16.83 -17.78 3.08
C ASP A 218 -16.89 -16.28 2.78
N LYS A 219 -16.79 -15.91 1.50
CA LYS A 219 -16.84 -14.50 1.04
C LYS A 219 -18.09 -13.75 1.50
N THR A 220 -19.14 -14.47 1.85
CA THR A 220 -20.41 -13.88 2.31
C THR A 220 -21.01 -14.77 3.38
N LYS A 221 -21.49 -14.15 4.46
CA LYS A 221 -22.23 -14.85 5.52
C LYS A 221 -23.62 -15.22 4.99
N LYS A 222 -23.81 -16.50 4.68
CA LYS A 222 -25.12 -17.04 4.24
C LYS A 222 -26.02 -17.17 5.46
N ASN A 223 -27.26 -16.71 5.37
CA ASN A 223 -28.25 -16.85 6.44
C ASN A 223 -28.72 -18.32 6.56
N PRO A 224 -28.46 -19.02 7.68
CA PRO A 224 -28.89 -20.41 7.85
C PRO A 224 -30.42 -20.58 7.90
N LEU A 225 -31.18 -19.55 8.31
CA LEU A 225 -32.64 -19.65 8.38
C LEU A 225 -33.29 -19.75 6.99
N THR A 226 -32.69 -19.11 5.98
CA THR A 226 -33.18 -19.17 4.60
C THR A 226 -32.43 -20.20 3.75
N ASN A 227 -31.18 -20.53 4.09
CA ASN A 227 -30.36 -21.49 3.36
C ASN A 227 -30.29 -22.85 4.07
N LYS A 228 -31.05 -23.84 3.56
CA LYS A 228 -31.13 -25.20 4.11
C LYS A 228 -29.77 -25.91 4.22
N ALA A 229 -28.87 -25.72 3.25
CA ALA A 229 -27.55 -26.35 3.27
C ALA A 229 -26.66 -25.75 4.37
N ALA A 230 -26.70 -24.41 4.55
CA ALA A 230 -26.02 -23.74 5.65
C ALA A 230 -26.60 -24.16 7.01
N MET A 231 -27.92 -24.33 7.10
CA MET A 231 -28.59 -24.81 8.32
C MET A 231 -28.20 -26.25 8.67
N THR A 232 -28.12 -27.12 7.67
CA THR A 232 -27.74 -28.52 7.88
C THR A 232 -26.28 -28.64 8.32
N LYS A 233 -25.41 -27.77 7.80
CA LYS A 233 -24.01 -27.68 8.23
C LYS A 233 -23.87 -27.22 9.68
N LEU A 234 -24.72 -26.29 10.14
CA LEU A 234 -24.68 -25.75 11.50
C LEU A 234 -25.44 -26.61 12.52
N ASN A 235 -26.53 -27.25 12.11
CA ASN A 235 -27.31 -28.17 12.93
C ASN A 235 -27.69 -29.43 12.12
N PRO A 236 -26.99 -30.56 12.36
CA PRO A 236 -27.28 -31.84 11.70
C PRO A 236 -28.71 -32.35 11.91
N PHE A 237 -29.38 -31.94 13.00
CA PHE A 237 -30.75 -32.36 13.31
C PHE A 237 -31.82 -31.46 12.71
N ALA A 238 -31.46 -30.38 12.00
CA ALA A 238 -32.42 -29.45 11.40
C ALA A 238 -33.41 -30.16 10.46
N LYS A 239 -32.91 -31.15 9.70
CA LYS A 239 -33.75 -31.97 8.79
C LYS A 239 -34.78 -32.79 9.56
N LYS A 240 -34.35 -33.54 10.58
CA LYS A 240 -35.24 -34.35 11.44
C LYS A 240 -36.27 -33.50 12.16
N ARG A 241 -35.88 -32.33 12.69
CA ARG A 241 -36.80 -31.39 13.34
C ARG A 241 -37.86 -30.87 12.37
N ALA A 242 -37.47 -30.50 11.14
CA ALA A 242 -38.42 -30.05 10.14
C ALA A 242 -39.41 -31.16 9.74
N GLU A 243 -38.94 -32.39 9.59
CA GLU A 243 -39.79 -33.56 9.33
C GLU A 243 -40.78 -33.82 10.49
N GLN A 244 -40.34 -33.71 11.73
CA GLN A 244 -41.20 -33.86 12.92
C GLN A 244 -42.25 -32.75 13.02
N LEU A 245 -41.85 -31.49 12.79
CA LEU A 245 -42.80 -30.36 12.81
C LEU A 245 -43.85 -30.50 11.72
N ALA A 246 -43.46 -30.90 10.50
CA ALA A 246 -44.41 -31.13 9.41
C ALA A 246 -45.43 -32.23 9.76
N LYS A 247 -44.99 -33.31 10.42
CA LYS A 247 -45.89 -34.36 10.93
C LYS A 247 -46.86 -33.82 11.99
N ILE A 248 -46.34 -33.07 12.98
CA ILE A 248 -47.16 -32.47 14.04
C ILE A 248 -48.19 -31.49 13.47
N GLU A 249 -47.82 -30.67 12.49
CA GLU A 249 -48.72 -29.73 11.83
C GLU A 249 -49.81 -30.44 11.04
N ALA A 250 -49.45 -31.49 10.28
CA ALA A 250 -50.44 -32.32 9.58
C ALA A 250 -51.43 -32.95 10.56
N ASP A 251 -50.95 -33.46 11.70
CA ASP A 251 -51.81 -34.03 12.73
C ASP A 251 -52.69 -32.96 13.41
N ARG A 252 -52.16 -31.76 13.64
CA ARG A 252 -52.92 -30.62 14.16
C ARG A 252 -54.03 -30.20 13.20
N GLN A 253 -53.74 -30.13 11.90
CA GLN A 253 -54.75 -29.82 10.88
C GLN A 253 -55.85 -30.87 10.84
N LYS A 254 -55.50 -32.16 10.90
CA LYS A 254 -56.48 -33.27 11.00
C LYS A 254 -57.33 -33.15 12.26
N LYS A 255 -56.72 -32.92 13.43
CA LYS A 255 -57.44 -32.73 14.71
C LYS A 255 -58.37 -31.51 14.67
N ARG A 256 -57.91 -30.38 14.12
CA ARG A 256 -58.73 -29.16 13.97
C ARG A 256 -59.90 -29.39 13.02
N ALA A 257 -59.68 -30.08 11.90
CA ALA A 257 -60.75 -30.44 10.97
C ALA A 257 -61.78 -31.37 11.62
N ALA A 258 -61.35 -32.34 12.42
CA ALA A 258 -62.24 -33.21 13.19
C ALA A 258 -63.03 -32.43 14.25
N ALA A 259 -62.39 -31.55 15.02
CA ALA A 259 -63.05 -30.71 16.01
C ALA A 259 -64.08 -29.74 15.38
N LEU A 260 -63.76 -29.15 14.24
CA LEU A 260 -64.69 -28.31 13.46
C LEU A 260 -65.89 -29.11 12.94
N LYS A 261 -65.70 -30.38 12.56
CA LYS A 261 -66.81 -31.27 12.16
C LYS A 261 -67.69 -31.64 13.35
N ALA A 262 -67.10 -31.98 14.50
CA ALA A 262 -67.84 -32.26 15.74
C ALA A 262 -68.69 -31.05 16.18
N LYS A 263 -68.14 -29.83 16.06
CA LYS A 263 -68.86 -28.58 16.35
C LYS A 263 -70.01 -28.21 15.40
N LYS A 264 -70.14 -28.94 14.28
CA LYS A 264 -71.15 -28.70 13.24
C LYS A 264 -72.23 -29.79 13.21
N THR A 265 -72.30 -30.63 14.23
CA THR A 265 -73.32 -31.67 14.38
C THR A 265 -74.71 -31.07 14.63
N LYS A 266 -75.75 -31.80 14.26
CA LYS A 266 -77.15 -31.33 14.33
C LYS A 266 -77.57 -31.08 15.78
N ASP A 267 -77.06 -31.88 16.71
CA ASP A 267 -77.37 -31.79 18.14
C ASP A 267 -76.68 -30.61 18.82
N GLU A 268 -75.42 -30.33 18.49
CA GLU A 268 -74.77 -29.11 18.97
C GLU A 268 -75.46 -27.85 18.43
N LYS A 269 -75.90 -27.84 17.16
CA LYS A 269 -76.67 -26.72 16.59
C LYS A 269 -77.99 -26.50 17.33
N LYS A 270 -78.71 -27.58 17.66
CA LYS A 270 -79.93 -27.51 18.49
C LYS A 270 -79.63 -27.00 19.89
N SER A 271 -78.56 -27.49 20.54
CA SER A 271 -78.13 -27.00 21.85
C SER A 271 -77.79 -25.52 21.83
N ARG A 272 -77.14 -25.04 20.76
CA ARG A 272 -76.80 -23.63 20.56
C ARG A 272 -78.05 -22.77 20.35
N ALA A 273 -79.02 -23.26 19.57
CA ALA A 273 -80.30 -22.58 19.41
C ALA A 273 -81.06 -22.47 20.74
N LYS A 274 -81.08 -23.55 21.54
CA LYS A 274 -81.68 -23.54 22.89
C LYS A 274 -80.98 -22.56 23.82
N ARG A 275 -79.63 -22.52 23.81
CA ARG A 275 -78.85 -21.52 24.58
C ARG A 275 -79.19 -20.09 24.17
N ASN A 276 -79.31 -19.82 22.86
CA ASN A 276 -79.71 -18.50 22.37
C ASN A 276 -81.14 -18.15 22.82
N GLN A 277 -82.09 -19.08 22.79
CA GLN A 277 -83.45 -18.85 23.28
C GLN A 277 -83.47 -18.54 24.78
N THR A 278 -82.73 -19.29 25.61
CA THR A 278 -82.60 -18.99 27.04
C THR A 278 -81.95 -17.63 27.29
N TYR A 279 -80.96 -17.24 26.49
CA TYR A 279 -80.33 -15.92 26.61
C TYR A 279 -81.31 -14.79 26.28
N VAL A 280 -82.09 -14.93 25.20
CA VAL A 280 -83.11 -13.94 24.82
C VAL A 280 -84.19 -13.83 25.90
N ALA A 281 -84.70 -14.97 26.42
CA ALA A 281 -85.69 -14.97 27.49
C ALA A 281 -85.18 -14.28 28.78
N LEU A 282 -83.91 -14.50 29.13
CA LEU A 282 -83.29 -13.86 30.29
C LEU A 282 -83.15 -12.35 30.07
N GLN A 283 -82.77 -11.93 28.86
CA GLN A 283 -82.67 -10.52 28.47
C GLN A 283 -84.04 -9.81 28.48
N ASP A 284 -85.08 -10.47 27.99
CA ASP A 284 -86.44 -9.93 27.98
C ASP A 284 -87.04 -9.88 29.40
N GLY A 285 -86.76 -10.88 30.24
CA GLY A 285 -87.08 -10.85 31.67
C GLY A 285 -86.39 -9.69 32.39
N LEU A 286 -85.12 -9.43 32.08
CA LEU A 286 -84.38 -8.30 32.64
C LEU A 286 -85.03 -6.96 32.25
N LYS A 287 -85.41 -6.80 30.98
CA LYS A 287 -86.14 -5.59 30.51
C LYS A 287 -87.48 -5.43 31.21
N ALA A 288 -88.22 -6.52 31.43
CA ALA A 288 -89.49 -6.50 32.15
C ALA A 288 -89.29 -6.09 33.62
N SER A 289 -88.24 -6.58 34.29
CA SER A 289 -87.94 -6.15 35.67
C SER A 289 -87.52 -4.69 35.76
N PHE A 290 -86.77 -4.18 34.77
CA PHE A 290 -86.43 -2.75 34.72
C PHE A 290 -87.67 -1.88 34.53
N LYS A 291 -88.57 -2.28 33.62
CA LYS A 291 -89.84 -1.57 33.40
C LYS A 291 -90.74 -1.60 34.64
N ALA A 292 -90.85 -2.73 35.33
CA ALA A 292 -91.63 -2.82 36.56
C ALA A 292 -91.07 -1.93 37.68
N ALA A 293 -89.74 -1.76 37.74
CA ALA A 293 -89.11 -0.82 38.66
C ALA A 293 -89.40 0.64 38.27
N GLU A 294 -89.37 0.98 36.98
CA GLU A 294 -89.76 2.31 36.48
C GLU A 294 -91.25 2.60 36.78
N ASP A 295 -92.15 1.67 36.53
CA ASP A 295 -93.59 1.82 36.80
C ASP A 295 -93.85 2.02 38.32
N LEU A 296 -93.08 1.35 39.20
CA LEU A 296 -93.13 1.53 40.67
C LEU A 296 -92.65 2.92 41.09
N ILE A 297 -91.53 3.39 40.53
CA ILE A 297 -91.00 4.74 40.78
C ILE A 297 -92.01 5.79 40.30
N GLU A 298 -92.63 5.60 39.12
CA GLU A 298 -93.67 6.50 38.62
C GLU A 298 -94.93 6.49 39.49
N GLU A 299 -95.30 5.37 40.11
CA GLU A 299 -96.39 5.30 41.09
C GLU A 299 -96.03 5.98 42.42
N GLU A 300 -94.80 5.82 42.92
CA GLU A 300 -94.29 6.53 44.11
C GLU A 300 -94.23 8.05 43.89
N ASP A 301 -93.80 8.50 42.71
CA ASP A 301 -93.82 9.91 42.30
C ASP A 301 -95.26 10.45 42.19
N ARG A 302 -96.21 9.64 41.67
CA ARG A 302 -97.62 10.01 41.54
C ARG A 302 -98.36 10.06 42.89
N GLN A 303 -97.90 9.29 43.88
CA GLN A 303 -98.40 9.32 45.26
C GLN A 303 -97.80 10.46 46.09
N GLY A 304 -96.88 11.26 45.54
CA GLY A 304 -96.37 12.49 46.15
C GLY A 304 -95.48 12.29 47.38
N ASN A 305 -94.89 11.10 47.54
CA ASN A 305 -94.15 10.69 48.74
C ASN A 305 -92.62 10.81 48.62
N TYR A 306 -92.10 11.45 47.55
CA TYR A 306 -90.66 11.61 47.35
C TYR A 306 -90.25 13.09 47.20
N VAL A 307 -89.54 13.60 48.22
CA VAL A 307 -88.78 14.86 48.19
C VAL A 307 -87.30 14.50 48.33
N PRO A 308 -86.51 14.47 47.25
CA PRO A 308 -85.08 14.21 47.35
C PRO A 308 -84.34 15.39 47.99
N GLY A 309 -83.92 15.27 49.26
CA GLY A 309 -83.01 16.24 49.87
C GLY A 309 -82.82 16.32 51.40
N GLU A 310 -83.51 15.56 52.27
CA GLU A 310 -83.34 15.70 53.73
C GLU A 310 -83.35 14.37 54.50
N THR A 311 -82.58 14.36 55.60
CA THR A 311 -82.39 13.37 56.69
C THR A 311 -81.38 12.24 56.40
N GLU A 312 -80.11 12.40 56.83
CA GLU A 312 -79.52 12.36 58.19
C GLU A 312 -79.18 10.93 58.66
N GLU A 313 -77.93 10.82 59.09
CA GLU A 313 -77.24 9.63 59.60
C GLU A 313 -77.89 9.10 60.88
N GLU A 314 -78.04 7.78 61.01
CA GLU A 314 -77.95 7.12 62.32
C GLU A 314 -77.20 5.78 62.22
N GLU A 315 -76.17 5.68 63.05
CA GLU A 315 -75.50 4.46 63.48
C GLU A 315 -76.47 3.49 64.17
N SER A 316 -76.29 2.18 63.99
CA SER A 316 -76.36 1.23 65.12
C SER A 316 -75.87 -0.17 64.73
N ASP A 317 -74.85 -0.58 65.48
CA ASP A 317 -74.45 -1.90 65.97
C ASP A 317 -75.35 -3.12 65.67
N GLU A 318 -74.78 -4.13 64.99
CA GLU A 318 -74.44 -5.49 65.50
C GLU A 318 -73.71 -6.32 64.42
#